data_AF-A0A2K2G605-F1
#
_entry.id   AF-A0A2K2G605-F1
#
_cell.length_a   1.000
_cell.length_b   1.000
_cell.length_c   1.000
_cell.angle_alpha   90.00
_cell.angle_beta   90.00
_cell.angle_gamma   90.00
#
_symmetry.space_group_name_H-M   'P 1'
#
loop_
_entity.id
_entity.type
_entity.pdbx_description
1 polymer ?
#
loop_
_entity_poly.entity_id
_entity_poly.type
_entity_poly.pdbx_seq_one_letter_code
_entity_poly.pdbx_strand_id
1 'polypeptide(L)' 'MIRPEIYKREGRDAVVAERLQNGPPARNPYSSRTFRARYWSYGANAASQRIDELMRIGA' A
#
# COMPACT_ATOMS: atom_id res chain seq x y z
N MET A 1 -13.35 17.12 -4.58
CA MET A 1 -12.00 17.25 -3.96
C MET A 1 -11.40 15.86 -3.73
N ILE A 2 -10.18 15.61 -4.20
CA ILE A 2 -9.46 14.34 -3.94
C ILE A 2 -8.87 14.42 -2.52
N ARG A 3 -8.94 13.33 -1.75
CA ARG A 3 -8.35 13.22 -0.41
C ARG A 3 -7.14 12.28 -0.44
N PRO A 4 -5.91 12.78 -0.69
CA PRO A 4 -4.73 11.95 -0.91
C PRO A 4 -4.47 10.96 0.23
N GLU A 5 -4.67 11.39 1.48
CA GLU A 5 -4.41 10.60 2.67
C GLU A 5 -5.28 9.34 2.76
N ILE A 6 -6.52 9.38 2.24
CA ILE A 6 -7.40 8.21 2.20
C ILE A 6 -6.82 7.15 1.27
N TYR A 7 -6.45 7.53 0.05
CA TYR A 7 -5.92 6.58 -0.93
C TYR A 7 -4.56 6.04 -0.51
N LYS A 8 -3.69 6.86 0.10
CA LYS A 8 -2.44 6.38 0.71
C LYS A 8 -2.72 5.35 1.81
N ARG A 9 -3.70 5.62 2.68
CA ARG A 9 -4.11 4.68 3.73
C ARG A 9 -4.61 3.36 3.14
N GLU A 10 -5.45 3.40 2.11
CA GLU A 10 -5.96 2.19 1.46
C GLU A 10 -4.84 1.34 0.86
N GLY A 11 -3.87 1.96 0.17
CA GLY A 11 -2.72 1.24 -0.37
C GLY A 11 -1.85 0.62 0.71
N ARG A 12 -1.62 1.34 1.81
CA ARG A 12 -0.91 0.82 2.99
C ARG A 12 -1.65 -0.38 3.59
N ASP A 13 -2.94 -0.22 3.86
CA ASP A 13 -3.74 -1.24 4.54
C ASP A 13 -3.86 -2.52 3.68
N ALA A 14 -3.92 -2.39 2.34
CA ALA A 14 -3.87 -3.53 1.43
C ALA A 14 -2.55 -4.32 1.51
N VAL A 15 -1.40 -3.63 1.52
CA VAL A 15 -0.09 -4.29 1.66
C VAL A 15 0.08 -4.93 3.03
N VAL A 16 -0.39 -4.28 4.10
CA VAL A 16 -0.37 -4.86 5.45
C VAL A 16 -1.22 -6.13 5.50
N ALA A 17 -2.42 -6.11 4.91
CA ALA A 17 -3.28 -7.28 4.86
C ALA A 17 -2.60 -8.44 4.10
N GLU A 18 -2.06 -8.18 2.92
CA GLU A 18 -1.33 -9.17 2.12
C GLU A 18 -0.15 -9.77 2.90
N ARG A 19 0.74 -8.91 3.43
CA ARG A 19 2.05 -9.32 3.93
C ARG A 19 2.02 -9.83 5.37
N LEU A 20 1.11 -9.32 6.20
CA LEU A 20 1.09 -9.58 7.65
C LEU A 20 -0.17 -10.30 8.13
N GLN A 21 -1.22 -10.40 7.31
CA GLN A 21 -2.51 -10.99 7.71
C GLN A 21 -2.97 -12.14 6.80
N ASN A 22 -2.10 -12.65 5.92
CA ASN A 22 -2.44 -13.66 4.91
C ASN A 22 -3.65 -13.25 4.04
N GLY A 23 -3.81 -11.94 3.80
CA GLY A 23 -4.86 -11.38 2.96
C GLY A 23 -4.59 -11.58 1.47
N PRO A 24 -5.54 -11.16 0.61
CA PRO A 24 -5.36 -11.22 -0.84
C PRO A 24 -4.20 -10.30 -1.29
N PRO A 25 -3.60 -10.56 -2.47
CA PRO A 25 -2.54 -9.71 -3.03
C PRO A 25 -2.98 -8.25 -3.16
N ALA A 26 -2.14 -7.31 -2.73
CA ALA A 26 -2.44 -5.89 -2.83
C ALA A 26 -2.44 -5.46 -4.30
N ARG A 27 -3.64 -5.16 -4.83
CA ARG A 27 -3.82 -4.67 -6.20
C ARG A 27 -4.47 -3.29 -6.18
N ASN A 28 -3.87 -2.35 -6.92
CA ASN A 28 -4.43 -1.02 -7.07
C ASN A 28 -5.77 -1.11 -7.83
N PRO A 29 -6.91 -0.74 -7.23
CA PRO A 29 -8.21 -0.85 -7.87
C PRO A 29 -8.49 0.30 -8.86
N TYR A 30 -7.62 1.31 -8.90
CA TYR A 30 -7.83 2.51 -9.70
C TYR A 30 -7.12 2.45 -11.05
N SER A 31 -7.72 3.09 -12.06
CA SER A 31 -7.05 3.28 -13.35
C SER A 31 -5.74 4.04 -13.19
N SER A 32 -4.68 3.51 -13.81
CA SER A 32 -3.29 3.97 -13.65
C SER A 32 -3.06 5.45 -13.97
N ARG A 33 -3.93 6.06 -14.77
CA ARG A 33 -3.85 7.48 -15.16
C ARG A 33 -4.51 8.44 -14.16
N THR A 34 -5.02 7.94 -13.04
CA THR A 34 -5.70 8.76 -12.04
C THR A 34 -4.81 9.14 -10.87
N PHE A 35 -5.04 10.33 -10.28
CA PHE A 35 -4.39 10.72 -9.03
C PHE A 35 -4.66 9.73 -7.89
N ARG A 36 -5.83 9.08 -7.88
CA ARG A 36 -6.17 8.02 -6.92
C ARG A 36 -5.20 6.86 -7.01
N ALA A 37 -4.95 6.36 -8.22
CA ALA A 37 -3.96 5.30 -8.45
C ALA A 37 -2.58 5.70 -7.94
N ARG A 38 -2.12 6.93 -8.23
CA ARG A 38 -0.83 7.43 -7.75
C ARG A 38 -0.74 7.43 -6.22
N TYR A 39 -1.72 8.02 -5.53
CA TYR A 39 -1.71 8.08 -4.06
C TYR A 39 -1.83 6.70 -3.41
N TRP A 40 -2.64 5.81 -3.98
CA TRP A 40 -2.71 4.42 -3.54
C TRP A 40 -1.35 3.72 -3.65
N SER A 41 -0.70 3.84 -4.81
CA SER A 41 0.63 3.24 -5.03
C SER A 41 1.70 3.83 -4.12
N TYR A 42 1.66 5.13 -3.80
CA TYR A 42 2.55 5.71 -2.80
C TYR A 42 2.39 5.06 -1.42
N GLY A 43 1.16 4.87 -0.97
CA GLY A 43 0.88 4.22 0.31
C GLY A 43 1.35 2.77 0.35
N ALA A 44 1.05 2.02 -0.71
CA ALA A 44 1.47 0.62 -0.86
C ALA A 44 3.00 0.49 -0.85
N ASN A 45 3.71 1.26 -1.69
CA ASN A 45 5.17 1.22 -1.77
C ASN A 45 5.83 1.60 -0.43
N ALA A 46 5.32 2.64 0.24
CA ALA A 46 5.82 3.06 1.55
C ALA A 46 5.64 1.98 2.62
N ALA A 47 4.54 1.23 2.57
CA ALA A 47 4.29 0.11 3.48
C ALA A 47 5.20 -1.08 3.19
N SER A 48 5.35 -1.46 1.91
CA SER A 48 6.22 -2.57 1.51
C SER A 48 7.66 -2.35 1.96
N GLN A 49 8.22 -1.16 1.71
CA GLN A 49 9.58 -0.81 2.13
C GLN A 49 9.79 -0.98 3.64
N ARG A 50 8.86 -0.47 4.45
CA ARG A 50 8.94 -0.55 5.92
C ARG A 50 8.80 -1.99 6.41
N ILE A 51 7.92 -2.78 5.80
CA ILE A 51 7.78 -4.20 6.13
C ILE A 51 9.07 -4.95 5.77
N ASP A 52 9.66 -4.69 4.61
CA ASP A 52 10.91 -5.32 4.20
C ASP A 52 12.07 -4.94 5.14
N GLU A 53 12.13 -3.68 5.59
CA GLU A 53 13.07 -3.22 6.64
C GLU A 53 12.85 -3.97 7.97
N LEU A 54 11.62 -4.10 8.43
CA LEU A 54 11.28 -4.82 9.66
C LEU A 54 11.66 -6.31 9.58
N MET A 55 11.35 -6.95 8.45
CA MET A 55 11.66 -8.36 8.22
C MET A 55 13.16 -8.61 8.11
N ARG A 56 13.94 -7.64 7.63
CA ARG A 56 15.40 -7.73 7.60
C ARG A 56 16.03 -7.69 9.00
N ILE A 57 15.45 -6.95 9.95
CA ILE A 57 15.96 -6.87 11.33
C ILE A 57 15.67 -8.18 12.11
N GLY A 58 14.56 -8.86 11.79
CA GLY A 58 14.14 -10.08 12.47
C GLY A 58 14.77 -11.38 11.95
N ALA A 59 15.60 -11.32 10.91
CA ALA A 59 16.33 -12.45 10.33
C ALA A 59 17.76 -12.50 10.85
#